data_AF-A0AAU1D7R8-F1
#
_entry.id   AF-A0AAU1D7R8-F1
#
_cell.length_a   1.000
_cell.length_b   1.000
_cell.length_c   1.000
_cell.angle_alpha   90.00
_cell.angle_beta   90.00
_cell.angle_gamma   90.00
#
_symmetry.space_group_name_H-M   'P 1'
#
loop_
_entity.id
_entity.type
_entity.pdbx_description
1 polymer ?
#
loop_
_entity_poly.entity_id
_entity_poly.type
_entity_poly.pdbx_seq_one_letter_code
_entity_poly.pdbx_strand_id
1 'polypeptide(L)'
;MRDDEGSPAPLAADGTRSLPYWSTSARAAQAAKIWGNGLRVESMSLDAWRDSELTTAAGEGLLIGVNWSGPRLVGWSFTPVEVLRRLAAADKLSHSLGRAHSRRQQMSAHPRVRNA
;
A
#
# COMPACT_ATOMS: atom_id res chain seq x y z
N MET A 1 4.21 -3.90 10.70
CA MET A 1 4.48 -3.29 12.02
C MET A 1 3.87 -4.21 13.05
N ARG A 2 4.62 -4.63 14.06
CA ARG A 2 4.21 -5.70 14.99
C ARG A 2 4.97 -5.60 16.32
N ASP A 3 4.43 -6.22 17.36
CA ASP A 3 5.11 -6.49 18.63
C ASP A 3 5.20 -8.01 18.86
N ASP A 4 5.41 -8.41 20.12
CA ASP A 4 5.52 -9.81 20.52
C ASP A 4 4.16 -10.54 20.55
N GLU A 5 3.05 -9.79 20.59
CA GLU A 5 1.68 -10.31 20.50
C GLU A 5 1.18 -10.37 19.04
N GLY A 6 1.85 -9.67 18.13
CA GLY A 6 1.63 -9.75 16.69
C GLY A 6 1.40 -8.40 16.03
N SER A 7 0.72 -8.40 14.88
CA SER A 7 0.31 -7.17 14.21
C SER A 7 -0.97 -6.64 14.88
N PRO A 8 -1.04 -5.35 15.25
CA PRO A 8 -2.24 -4.82 15.88
C PRO A 8 -3.42 -4.90 14.90
N ALA A 9 -4.58 -5.35 15.40
CA ALA A 9 -5.84 -5.37 14.65
C ALA A 9 -6.93 -4.62 15.44
N PRO A 10 -6.90 -3.28 15.45
CA PRO A 10 -7.84 -2.47 16.25
C PRO A 10 -9.30 -2.78 15.89
N LEU A 11 -10.14 -2.83 16.93
CA LEU A 11 -11.58 -3.05 16.79
C LEU A 11 -12.27 -1.71 16.53
N ALA A 12 -12.96 -1.60 15.39
CA ALA A 12 -13.82 -0.47 15.07
C ALA A 12 -15.15 -0.55 15.84
N ALA A 13 -15.87 0.57 15.88
CA ALA A 13 -17.14 0.67 16.60
C ALA A 13 -18.24 -0.27 16.07
N ASP A 14 -18.14 -0.67 14.79
CA ASP A 14 -19.05 -1.62 14.14
C ASP A 14 -18.65 -3.10 14.36
N GLY A 15 -17.62 -3.37 15.17
CA GLY A 15 -17.12 -4.71 15.45
C GLY A 15 -16.10 -5.23 14.43
N THR A 16 -15.77 -4.45 13.41
CA THR A 16 -14.80 -4.86 12.40
C THR A 16 -13.37 -4.68 12.89
N ARG A 17 -12.47 -5.61 12.54
CA ARG A 17 -11.03 -5.48 12.79
C ARG A 17 -10.27 -5.23 11.50
N SER A 18 -9.26 -4.37 11.56
CA SER A 18 -8.39 -4.08 10.41
C SER A 18 -6.93 -4.26 10.75
N LEU A 19 -6.18 -4.94 9.88
CA LEU A 19 -4.72 -5.00 9.93
C LEU A 19 -4.13 -3.80 9.19
N PRO A 20 -3.37 -2.93 9.87
CA PRO A 20 -2.84 -1.71 9.28
C PRO A 20 -1.49 -1.94 8.61
N TYR A 21 -1.36 -1.48 7.36
CA TYR A 21 -0.12 -1.50 6.59
C TYR A 21 0.20 -0.11 6.03
N TRP A 22 1.50 0.19 5.95
CA TRP A 22 2.02 1.43 5.40
C TRP A 22 2.96 1.16 4.24
N SER A 23 2.86 1.99 3.21
CA SER A 23 3.67 1.85 2.00
C SER A 23 5.14 2.24 2.21
N THR A 24 5.49 2.85 3.35
CA THR A 24 6.87 3.23 3.67
C THR A 24 7.18 3.03 5.15
N SER A 25 8.43 2.72 5.45
CA SER A 25 8.94 2.59 6.81
C SER A 25 8.79 3.88 7.62
N ALA A 26 8.97 5.05 7.00
CA ALA A 26 8.80 6.34 7.65
C ALA A 26 7.36 6.56 8.15
N ARG A 27 6.36 6.18 7.35
CA ARG A 27 4.94 6.28 7.77
C ARG A 27 4.63 5.28 8.88
N ALA A 28 5.11 4.05 8.75
CA ALA A 28 4.95 3.03 9.79
C ALA A 28 5.60 3.45 11.11
N ALA A 29 6.81 4.03 11.07
CA ALA A 29 7.52 4.50 12.24
C ALA A 29 6.79 5.65 12.93
N GLN A 30 6.17 6.55 12.17
CA GLN A 30 5.35 7.62 12.75
C GLN A 30 4.10 7.06 13.43
N ALA A 31 3.47 6.05 12.85
CA ALA A 31 2.34 5.38 13.48
C ALA A 31 2.75 4.64 14.77
N ALA A 32 3.87 3.90 14.74
CA ALA A 32 4.38 3.20 15.92
C ALA A 32 4.63 4.14 17.11
N LYS A 33 5.09 5.37 16.87
CA LYS A 33 5.25 6.39 17.92
C LYS A 33 3.93 6.81 18.57
N ILE A 34 2.84 6.84 17.80
CA ILE A 34 1.53 7.29 18.29
C ILE A 34 0.83 6.16 19.07
N TRP A 35 0.88 4.93 18.58
CA TRP A 35 0.30 3.78 19.32
C TRP A 35 1.18 3.31 20.49
N GLY A 36 2.50 3.50 20.42
CA GLY A 36 3.42 3.12 21.48
C GLY A 36 3.62 1.60 21.62
N ASN A 37 3.80 1.13 22.85
CA ASN A 37 3.82 -0.28 23.25
C ASN A 37 4.87 -1.18 22.58
N GLY A 38 6.02 -0.62 22.19
CA GLY A 38 7.13 -1.42 21.67
C GLY A 38 6.91 -1.95 20.24
N LEU A 39 5.94 -1.40 19.51
CA LEU A 39 5.71 -1.74 18.10
C LEU A 39 6.96 -1.50 17.25
N ARG A 40 7.34 -2.52 16.48
CA ARG A 40 8.49 -2.51 15.58
C ARG A 40 8.05 -2.42 14.14
N VAL A 41 8.79 -1.65 13.33
CA VAL A 41 8.58 -1.58 11.89
C VAL A 41 9.29 -2.75 11.23
N GLU A 42 8.51 -3.61 10.57
CA GLU A 42 9.01 -4.69 9.73
C GLU A 42 8.54 -4.40 8.29
N SER A 43 9.50 -4.43 7.36
CA SER A 43 9.25 -4.28 5.94
C SER A 43 9.18 -5.65 5.29
N MET A 44 8.27 -5.81 4.35
CA MET A 44 8.16 -7.00 3.50
C MET A 44 7.95 -6.56 2.05
N SER A 45 8.28 -7.43 1.10
CA SER A 45 7.99 -7.15 -0.31
C SER A 45 6.48 -7.11 -0.53
N LEU A 46 6.07 -6.35 -1.55
CA LEU A 46 4.65 -6.25 -1.90
C LEU A 46 4.07 -7.61 -2.32
N ASP A 47 4.86 -8.46 -2.99
CA ASP A 47 4.43 -9.79 -3.42
C ASP A 47 4.29 -10.75 -2.25
N ALA A 48 5.26 -10.78 -1.33
CA ALA A 48 5.14 -11.59 -0.11
C ALA A 48 3.91 -11.17 0.70
N TRP A 49 3.68 -9.86 0.85
CA TRP A 49 2.50 -9.32 1.53
C TRP A 49 1.18 -9.75 0.86
N ARG A 50 1.13 -9.73 -0.48
CA ARG A 50 -0.05 -10.17 -1.24
C ARG A 50 -0.31 -11.66 -1.04
N ASP A 51 0.72 -12.49 -1.11
CA ASP A 51 0.55 -13.94 -1.15
C ASP A 51 0.29 -14.53 0.25
N SER A 52 0.89 -13.96 1.30
CA SER A 52 0.71 -14.44 2.68
C SER A 52 -0.34 -13.64 3.44
N GLU A 53 -0.09 -12.35 3.67
CA GLU A 53 -0.84 -11.56 4.65
C GLU A 53 -2.28 -11.32 4.22
N LEU A 54 -2.51 -11.00 2.93
CA LEU A 54 -3.87 -10.82 2.42
C LEU A 54 -4.68 -12.12 2.44
N THR A 55 -4.03 -13.26 2.19
CA THR A 55 -4.65 -14.58 2.25
C THR A 55 -5.08 -14.91 3.68
N THR A 56 -4.17 -14.72 4.65
CA THR A 56 -4.47 -14.93 6.07
C THR A 56 -5.59 -14.00 6.55
N ALA A 57 -5.51 -12.71 6.25
CA ALA A 57 -6.53 -11.73 6.61
C ALA A 57 -7.91 -12.10 6.06
N ALA A 58 -7.98 -12.63 4.83
CA ALA A 58 -9.23 -13.08 4.23
C ALA A 58 -9.82 -14.28 4.98
N GLY A 59 -9.00 -15.25 5.38
CA GLY A 59 -9.42 -16.40 6.19
C GLY A 59 -9.94 -16.03 7.57
N GLU A 60 -9.41 -14.95 8.16
CA GLU A 60 -9.81 -14.44 9.48
C GLU A 60 -10.92 -13.37 9.43
N GLY A 61 -11.40 -13.00 8.24
CA GLY A 61 -12.41 -11.95 8.08
C GLY A 61 -11.93 -10.55 8.45
N LEU A 62 -10.61 -10.32 8.41
CA LEU A 62 -9.99 -9.04 8.73
C LEU A 62 -9.99 -8.11 7.51
N LEU A 63 -10.21 -6.82 7.74
CA LEU A 63 -9.97 -5.78 6.76
C LEU A 63 -8.50 -5.36 6.76
N ILE A 64 -8.11 -4.60 5.73
CA ILE A 64 -6.77 -4.04 5.57
C ILE A 64 -6.84 -2.52 5.65
N GLY A 65 -6.27 -1.96 6.70
CA GLY A 65 -6.10 -0.51 6.86
C GLY A 65 -4.90 -0.02 6.07
N VAL A 66 -5.12 0.85 5.09
CA VAL A 66 -4.03 1.32 4.20
C VAL A 66 -3.61 2.74 4.57
N ASN A 67 -2.33 2.91 4.93
CA ASN A 67 -1.71 4.20 5.21
C ASN A 67 -2.49 5.07 6.21
N TRP A 68 -3.04 4.45 7.25
CA TRP A 68 -3.70 5.16 8.33
C TRP A 68 -2.79 6.22 8.94
N SER A 69 -3.37 7.37 9.32
CA SER A 69 -2.59 8.52 9.76
C SER A 69 -3.41 9.44 10.67
N GLY A 70 -2.77 10.52 11.12
CA GLY A 70 -3.35 11.48 12.06
C GLY A 70 -3.32 11.00 13.52
N PRO A 71 -3.81 11.83 14.46
CA PRO A 71 -3.68 11.57 15.89
C PRO A 71 -4.38 10.29 16.38
N ARG A 72 -5.39 9.82 15.63
CA ARG A 72 -6.14 8.59 15.95
C ARG A 72 -5.70 7.39 15.13
N LEU A 73 -4.76 7.57 14.19
CA LEU A 73 -4.31 6.54 13.25
C LEU A 73 -5.48 5.82 12.58
N VAL A 74 -6.34 6.59 11.94
CA VAL A 74 -7.49 6.08 11.18
C VAL A 74 -7.32 6.37 9.69
N GLY A 75 -8.12 5.70 8.87
CA GLY A 75 -8.14 5.87 7.42
C GLY A 75 -9.05 4.86 6.77
N TRP A 76 -8.81 4.60 5.48
CA TRP A 76 -9.62 3.64 4.74
C TRP A 76 -9.22 2.21 5.08
N SER A 77 -10.24 1.37 5.25
CA SER A 77 -10.11 -0.08 5.33
C SER A 77 -10.84 -0.74 4.18
N PHE A 78 -10.26 -1.82 3.66
CA PHE A 78 -10.79 -2.56 2.54
C PHE A 78 -10.71 -4.06 2.81
N THR A 79 -11.60 -4.82 2.19
CA THR A 79 -11.44 -6.28 2.15
C THR A 79 -10.15 -6.64 1.39
N PRO A 80 -9.53 -7.81 1.66
CA PRO A 80 -8.35 -8.25 0.91
C PRO A 80 -8.56 -8.28 -0.62
N VAL A 81 -9.75 -8.70 -1.07
CA VAL A 81 -10.12 -8.69 -2.50
C VAL A 81 -10.13 -7.27 -3.09
N GLU A 82 -10.66 -6.31 -2.34
CA GLU A 82 -10.70 -4.91 -2.73
C GLU A 82 -9.31 -4.27 -2.80
N VAL A 83 -8.39 -4.68 -1.93
CA VAL A 83 -6.98 -4.29 -1.98
C VAL A 83 -6.32 -4.82 -3.26
N LEU A 84 -6.48 -6.12 -3.54
CA LEU A 84 -5.92 -6.75 -4.75
C LEU A 84 -6.41 -6.06 -6.03
N ARG A 85 -7.71 -5.72 -6.11
CA ARG A 85 -8.27 -4.97 -7.25
C ARG A 85 -7.62 -3.59 -7.43
N ARG A 86 -7.38 -2.86 -6.33
CA ARG A 86 -6.75 -1.54 -6.38
C ARG A 86 -5.29 -1.62 -6.81
N LEU A 87 -4.55 -2.61 -6.32
CA LEU A 87 -3.18 -2.87 -6.74
C LEU A 87 -3.11 -3.17 -8.24
N ALA A 88 -3.96 -4.07 -8.74
CA ALA A 88 -4.02 -4.39 -10.16
C ALA A 88 -4.37 -3.17 -11.03
N ALA A 89 -5.23 -2.28 -10.54
CA ALA A 89 -5.54 -1.02 -11.23
C ALA A 89 -4.32 -0.05 -11.23
N ALA A 90 -3.61 0.08 -10.11
CA ALA A 90 -2.42 0.90 -9.99
C ALA A 90 -1.29 0.41 -10.91
N ASP A 91 -1.08 -0.90 -11.00
CA ASP A 91 -0.10 -1.50 -11.90
C ASP A 91 -0.43 -1.14 -13.35
N LYS A 92 -1.69 -1.30 -13.79
CA LYS A 92 -2.11 -0.91 -15.16
C LYS A 92 -1.87 0.57 -15.44
N LEU A 93 -2.16 1.44 -14.47
CA LEU A 93 -1.93 2.88 -14.60
C LEU A 93 -0.44 3.20 -14.77
N SER A 94 0.42 2.61 -13.94
CA SER A 94 1.87 2.75 -14.03
C SER A 94 2.41 2.35 -15.42
N HIS A 95 1.95 1.21 -15.94
CA HIS A 95 2.32 0.75 -17.29
C HIS A 95 1.82 1.71 -18.39
N SER A 96 0.63 2.29 -18.22
CA SER A 96 0.09 3.26 -19.19
C SER A 96 0.85 4.58 -19.20
N LEU A 97 1.23 5.10 -18.03
CA LEU A 97 2.00 6.34 -17.88
C LEU A 97 3.43 6.17 -18.39
N GLY A 98 4.07 5.03 -18.11
CA GLY A 98 5.39 4.71 -18.65
C GLY A 98 5.40 4.71 -20.18
N ARG A 99 4.39 4.07 -20.81
CA ARG A 99 4.25 4.07 -22.28
C ARG A 99 3.99 5.47 -22.87
N ALA A 100 3.18 6.29 -22.19
CA ALA A 100 2.92 7.66 -22.62
C ALA A 100 4.18 8.53 -22.56
N HIS A 101 5.03 8.33 -21.54
CA HIS A 101 6.29 9.05 -21.41
C HIS A 101 7.31 8.65 -22.49
N SER A 102 7.43 7.36 -22.82
CA SER A 102 8.30 6.89 -23.90
C SER A 102 7.86 7.36 -25.29
N ARG A 103 6.55 7.38 -25.59
CA ARG A 103 6.03 7.91 -26.87
C ARG A 103 6.34 9.39 -27.07
N ARG A 104 6.27 10.20 -25.99
CA ARG A 104 6.54 11.64 -26.06
C ARG A 104 8.02 11.93 -26.38
N GLN A 105 8.95 11.11 -25.89
CA GLN A 105 10.38 11.29 -26.18
C GLN A 105 10.76 10.90 -27.62
N GLN A 106 10.09 9.89 -28.21
CA GLN A 106 10.32 9.51 -29.61
C GLN A 106 9.81 10.55 -30.63
N MET A 107 8.73 11.29 -30.33
CA MET A 107 8.22 12.32 -31.25
C MET A 107 9.05 13.61 -31.26
N SER A 108 9.83 13.89 -30.20
CA SER A 108 10.74 15.05 -30.16
C SER A 108 12.08 14.81 -30.87
N ALA A 109 12.35 13.60 -31.35
CA ALA A 109 13.65 13.21 -31.93
C ALA A 109 13.68 13.19 -33.47
N HIS A 110 12.76 13.86 -34.18
CA HIS A 110 12.86 14.03 -35.63
C HIS A 110 13.74 15.23 -35.98
N PRO A 111 14.94 15.05 -36.58
CA PRO A 111 15.72 16.17 -37.08
C PRO A 111 15.04 16.74 -38.33
N ARG A 112 14.87 18.06 -38.35
CA ARG A 112 14.54 18.78 -39.59
C ARG A 112 15.65 18.50 -40.59
N VAL A 113 15.32 17.77 -41.66
CA VAL A 113 16.15 17.68 -42.86
C VAL A 113 16.34 19.12 -43.36
N ARG A 114 17.55 19.67 -43.20
CA ARG A 114 17.95 20.91 -43.86
C ARG A 114 18.32 20.55 -45.29
N ASN A 115 17.49 20.97 -46.24
CA ASN A 115 17.85 21.04 -47.64
C ASN A 115 18.60 22.34 -47.93
N ALA A 116 19.50 22.23 -48.91
CA ALA A 116 20.37 23.22 -49.55
C ALA A 116 21.69 23.55 -48.82
#